data_AF-A0A3P5ZCL4-F1
#
_entry.id   AF-A0A3P5ZCL4-F1
#
_cell.length_a   1.000
_cell.length_b   1.000
_cell.length_c   1.000
_cell.angle_alpha   90.00
_cell.angle_beta   90.00
_cell.angle_gamma   90.00
#
_symmetry.space_group_name_H-M   'P 1'
#
loop_
_entity.id
_entity.type
_entity.pdbx_description
1 polymer ?
#
loop_
_entity_poly.entity_id
_entity_poly.type
_entity_poly.pdbx_seq_one_letter_code
_entity_poly.pdbx_strand_id
1 'polypeptide(L)'
;MERRSLVFMDARICYCLEYTLKTLRICQDDCRIIYLEFEYVKARSIYLVFFFATQSSCLLQFFVLEDGEYLTAVEASYIAMAGTPYPKVASLRFKTNKRESALFGINGCR
;
A
#
# COMPACT_ATOMS: atom_id res chain seq x y z
N MET A 1 -3.14 -3.66 22.62
CA MET A 1 -3.07 -3.92 21.17
C MET A 1 -3.13 -2.57 20.47
N GLU A 2 -1.96 -2.02 20.16
CA GLU A 2 -1.82 -0.63 19.73
C GLU A 2 -2.21 -0.52 18.26
N ARG A 3 -3.42 0.00 18.00
CA ARG A 3 -3.86 0.41 16.65
C ARG A 3 -3.01 1.60 16.22
N ARG A 4 -1.82 1.32 15.68
CA ARG A 4 -1.04 2.32 14.96
C ARG A 4 -1.63 2.42 13.57
N SER A 5 -2.59 3.33 13.41
CA SER A 5 -2.93 3.87 12.10
C SER A 5 -1.64 4.44 11.54
N LEU A 6 -0.97 3.72 10.63
CA LEU A 6 0.13 4.31 9.89
C LEU A 6 -0.49 5.42 9.04
N VAL A 7 -0.34 6.64 9.51
CA VAL A 7 -0.44 7.86 8.72
C VAL A 7 0.70 7.77 7.70
N PHE A 8 0.48 7.01 6.63
CA PHE A 8 1.35 7.02 5.45
C PHE A 8 1.16 8.35 4.75
N MET A 9 1.75 9.39 5.31
CA MET A 9 2.23 10.56 4.60
C MET A 9 3.27 11.19 5.52
N ASP A 10 4.54 11.19 5.11
CA ASP A 10 5.39 12.34 5.43
C ASP A 10 4.52 13.57 5.16
N ALA A 11 4.29 14.38 6.19
CA ALA A 11 3.32 15.48 6.25
C ALA A 11 3.63 16.62 5.25
N ARG A 12 4.36 16.33 4.17
CA ARG A 12 4.70 17.20 3.06
C ARG A 12 3.99 16.85 1.75
N ILE A 13 3.36 15.68 1.61
CA ILE A 13 2.54 15.36 0.43
C ILE A 13 1.05 15.76 0.63
N CYS A 14 0.67 16.16 1.85
CA CYS A 14 -0.71 16.51 2.19
C CYS A 14 -1.14 17.94 1.79
N TYR A 15 -0.28 18.74 1.13
CA TYR A 15 -0.59 20.16 0.84
C TYR A 15 -0.44 20.60 -0.63
N CYS A 16 -0.20 19.70 -1.58
CA CYS A 16 -0.35 20.03 -3.00
C CYS A 16 -1.71 19.51 -3.49
N LEU A 17 -2.72 20.39 -3.51
CA LEU A 17 -4.14 20.19 -3.88
C LEU A 17 -4.42 19.57 -5.27
N GLU A 18 -3.43 19.01 -5.96
CA GLU A 18 -3.53 18.63 -7.37
C GLU A 18 -3.09 17.19 -7.67
N TYR A 19 -2.75 16.38 -6.66
CA TYR A 19 -2.40 14.97 -6.84
C TYR A 19 -3.59 14.06 -6.51
N THR A 20 -4.02 13.28 -7.50
CA THR A 20 -5.04 12.24 -7.33
C THR A 20 -4.36 10.88 -7.42
N LEU A 21 -4.41 10.10 -6.33
CA LEU A 21 -3.99 8.71 -6.37
C LEU A 21 -4.93 7.93 -7.32
N LYS A 22 -4.36 7.12 -8.22
CA LYS A 22 -5.12 6.35 -9.21
C LYS A 22 -4.99 4.85 -9.01
N THR A 23 -3.77 4.37 -8.87
CA THR A 23 -3.51 2.93 -8.85
C THR A 23 -2.52 2.59 -7.74
N LEU A 24 -2.82 1.55 -6.99
CA LEU A 24 -1.85 0.88 -6.15
C LEU A 24 -1.48 -0.46 -6.77
N ARG A 25 -0.18 -0.75 -6.78
CA ARG A 25 0.36 -2.04 -7.23
C ARG A 25 1.02 -2.71 -6.05
N ILE A 26 0.55 -3.89 -5.70
CA ILE A 26 0.97 -4.64 -4.52
C ILE A 26 1.51 -5.98 -4.99
N CYS A 27 2.65 -6.38 -4.48
CA CYS A 27 3.16 -7.72 -4.69
C CYS A 27 3.64 -8.31 -3.36
N GLN A 28 3.32 -9.58 -3.15
CA GLN A 28 3.52 -10.32 -1.92
C GLN A 28 4.29 -11.61 -2.19
N ASP A 29 5.10 -12.03 -1.24
CA ASP A 29 5.55 -13.41 -1.14
C ASP A 29 4.59 -14.21 -0.22
N ASP A 30 4.96 -15.43 0.14
CA ASP A 30 4.13 -16.33 0.96
C ASP A 30 3.75 -15.74 2.34
N CYS A 31 4.55 -14.80 2.88
CA CYS A 31 4.40 -14.32 4.25
C CYS A 31 4.38 -12.79 4.40
N ARG A 32 4.76 -12.01 3.40
CA ARG A 32 4.89 -10.55 3.50
C ARG A 32 4.68 -9.83 2.17
N ILE A 33 4.37 -8.54 2.28
CA ILE A 33 4.38 -7.62 1.15
C ILE A 33 5.84 -7.30 0.81
N ILE A 34 6.24 -7.57 -0.43
CA ILE A 34 7.61 -7.36 -0.92
C ILE A 34 7.72 -6.15 -1.87
N TYR A 35 6.60 -5.66 -2.38
CA TYR A 35 6.55 -4.54 -3.29
C TYR A 35 5.24 -3.78 -3.16
N LEU A 36 5.34 -2.46 -3.11
CA LEU A 36 4.21 -1.54 -3.04
C LEU A 36 4.52 -0.28 -3.87
N GLU A 37 3.71 -0.01 -4.88
CA GLU A 37 3.84 1.17 -5.73
C GLU A 37 2.54 1.96 -5.74
N PHE A 38 2.67 3.28 -5.70
CA PHE A 38 1.56 4.23 -5.81
C PHE A 38 1.71 5.06 -7.07
N GLU A 39 0.66 5.09 -7.87
CA GLU A 39 0.54 5.91 -9.08
C GLU A 39 -0.36 7.11 -8.80
N TYR A 40 0.22 8.30 -8.88
CA TYR A 40 -0.48 9.57 -8.73
C TYR A 40 -0.60 10.28 -10.07
N VAL A 41 -1.70 10.98 -10.29
CA VAL A 41 -1.91 11.85 -11.43
C VAL A 41 -2.01 13.29 -10.97
N LYS A 42 -1.23 14.18 -11.58
CA LYS A 42 -1.32 15.63 -11.41
C LYS A 42 -1.23 16.31 -12.76
N ALA A 43 -2.19 17.19 -13.09
CA ALA A 43 -2.18 18.01 -14.30
C ALA A 43 -1.85 17.24 -15.60
N ARG A 44 -2.39 16.00 -15.75
CA ARG A 44 -2.12 15.03 -16.85
C ARG A 44 -0.72 14.40 -16.86
N SER A 45 0.10 14.63 -15.84
CA SER A 45 1.36 13.94 -15.60
C SER A 45 1.18 12.81 -14.58
N ILE A 46 1.82 11.66 -14.85
CA ILE A 46 1.81 10.48 -13.97
C ILE A 46 3.10 10.48 -13.13
N TYR A 47 2.96 10.28 -11.82
CA TYR A 47 4.04 10.17 -10.86
C TYR A 47 3.98 8.81 -10.17
N LEU A 48 5.09 8.07 -10.22
CA LEU A 48 5.23 6.77 -9.59
C LEU A 48 6.08 6.90 -8.33
N VAL A 49 5.56 6.43 -7.20
CA VAL A 49 6.29 6.33 -5.93
C VAL A 49 6.44 4.87 -5.57
N PHE A 50 7.70 4.44 -5.40
CA PHE A 50 8.07 3.07 -5.15
C PHE A 50 8.44 2.86 -3.69
N PHE A 51 7.85 1.85 -3.07
CA PHE A 51 8.30 1.33 -1.79
C PHE A 51 8.69 -0.15 -2.00
N PHE A 52 9.92 -0.47 -1.59
CA PHE A 52 10.57 -1.80 -1.64
C PHE A 52 11.16 -2.22 -2.99
N ALA A 53 12.27 -2.97 -2.89
CA ALA A 53 13.14 -3.35 -3.99
C ALA A 53 13.23 -4.87 -4.08
N THR A 54 12.53 -5.44 -5.08
CA THR A 54 12.95 -6.53 -6.00
C THR A 54 11.69 -7.06 -6.70
N GLN A 55 11.54 -6.76 -7.99
CA GLN A 55 10.33 -7.04 -8.79
C GLN A 55 10.27 -8.49 -9.34
N SER A 56 11.26 -9.34 -9.03
CA SER A 56 11.71 -10.34 -10.00
C SER A 56 10.86 -11.60 -10.16
N SER A 57 9.85 -11.90 -9.33
CA SER A 57 9.14 -13.19 -9.46
C SER A 57 7.74 -13.30 -8.82
N CYS A 58 7.00 -12.21 -8.65
CA CYS A 58 5.75 -12.25 -7.89
C CYS A 58 4.55 -11.70 -8.67
N LEU A 59 3.37 -12.25 -8.36
CA LEU A 59 2.11 -11.87 -8.99
C LEU A 59 1.67 -10.49 -8.49
N LEU A 60 1.67 -9.52 -9.41
CA LEU A 60 1.28 -8.15 -9.12
C LEU A 60 -0.25 -8.06 -9.00
N GLN A 61 -0.70 -7.54 -7.87
CA GLN A 61 -2.10 -7.23 -7.60
C GLN A 61 -2.32 -5.73 -7.76
N PHE A 62 -3.47 -5.38 -8.31
CA PHE A 62 -3.83 -3.99 -8.60
C PHE A 62 -5.04 -3.57 -7.79
N PHE A 63 -4.98 -2.38 -7.21
CA PHE A 63 -6.12 -1.70 -6.62
C PHE A 63 -6.27 -0.34 -7.29
N VAL A 64 -7.27 -0.23 -8.18
CA VAL A 64 -7.53 0.96 -9.00
C VAL A 64 -8.67 1.75 -8.40
N LEU A 65 -8.44 3.02 -8.09
CA LEU A 65 -9.45 3.94 -7.58
C LEU A 65 -10.35 4.44 -8.71
N GLU A 66 -11.65 4.44 -8.46
CA GLU A 66 -12.66 5.02 -9.35
C GLU A 66 -12.63 6.56 -9.35
N ASP A 67 -13.38 7.18 -10.27
CA ASP A 67 -13.48 8.63 -10.28
C ASP A 67 -14.19 9.17 -9.03
N GLY A 68 -13.60 10.20 -8.41
CA GLY A 68 -14.00 10.71 -7.11
C GLY A 68 -13.78 9.76 -5.92
N GLU A 69 -13.11 8.62 -6.13
CA GLU A 69 -12.69 7.73 -5.05
C GLU A 69 -11.29 8.13 -4.53
N TYR A 70 -11.14 8.17 -3.21
CA TYR A 70 -9.88 8.49 -2.56
C TYR A 70 -9.68 7.65 -1.30
N LEU A 71 -8.42 7.36 -0.98
CA LEU A 71 -8.06 6.65 0.25
C LEU A 71 -8.41 7.48 1.49
N THR A 72 -9.09 6.85 2.44
CA THR A 72 -9.41 7.42 3.75
C THR A 72 -8.57 6.80 4.86
N ALA A 73 -8.20 5.52 4.72
CA ALA A 73 -7.31 4.84 5.64
C ALA A 73 -6.59 3.66 4.99
N VAL A 74 -5.45 3.28 5.58
CA VAL A 74 -4.74 2.04 5.27
C VAL A 74 -4.55 1.26 6.56
N GLU A 75 -5.07 0.05 6.61
CA GLU A 75 -4.82 -0.88 7.70
C GLU A 75 -3.65 -1.79 7.30
N ALA A 76 -2.60 -1.80 8.11
CA ALA A 76 -1.43 -2.62 7.91
C ALA A 76 -1.25 -3.58 9.09
N SER A 77 -0.91 -4.84 8.80
CA SER A 77 -0.46 -5.79 9.81
C SER A 77 1.02 -6.09 9.62
N TYR A 78 1.67 -6.49 10.71
CA TYR A 78 3.12 -6.68 10.77
C TYR A 78 3.45 -8.05 11.32
N ILE A 79 4.44 -8.71 10.72
CA ILE A 79 5.00 -9.98 11.19
C ILE A 79 6.44 -9.77 11.66
N ALA A 80 6.74 -10.26 12.86
CA ALA A 80 8.11 -10.35 13.34
C ALA A 80 8.78 -11.55 12.66
N MET A 81 9.88 -11.32 11.96
CA MET A 81 10.65 -12.39 11.33
C MET A 81 11.99 -12.54 12.05
N ALA A 82 12.35 -13.78 12.40
CA ALA A 82 13.65 -14.10 13.00
C ALA A 82 14.79 -13.59 12.10
N GLY A 83 15.80 -12.96 12.71
CA GLY A 83 16.93 -12.39 11.98
C GLY A 83 16.66 -11.03 11.31
N THR A 84 15.50 -10.41 11.51
CA THR A 84 15.24 -9.03 11.04
C THR A 84 15.09 -8.06 12.20
N PRO A 85 15.71 -6.86 12.13
CA PRO A 85 15.65 -5.88 13.23
C PRO A 85 14.30 -5.17 13.35
N TYR A 86 13.48 -5.21 12.28
CA TYR A 86 12.18 -4.54 12.23
C TYR A 86 11.13 -5.48 11.64
N PRO A 87 9.90 -5.48 12.18
CA PRO A 87 8.84 -6.32 11.65
C PRO A 87 8.49 -5.91 10.21
N LYS A 88 8.09 -6.89 9.40
CA LYS A 88 7.77 -6.70 7.98
C LYS A 88 6.27 -6.54 7.81
N VAL A 89 5.85 -5.78 6.79
CA VAL A 89 4.43 -5.63 6.45
C VAL A 89 3.91 -6.97 5.96
N ALA A 90 2.98 -7.56 6.69
CA ALA A 90 2.42 -8.87 6.39
C ALA A 90 1.17 -8.76 5.52
N SER A 91 0.30 -7.81 5.82
CA SER A 91 -0.91 -7.54 5.03
C SER A 91 -1.29 -6.07 5.02
N LEU A 92 -2.04 -5.69 4.00
CA LEU A 92 -2.58 -4.36 3.75
C LEU A 92 -4.06 -4.47 3.41
N ARG A 93 -4.86 -3.56 3.96
CA ARG A 93 -6.24 -3.34 3.57
C ARG A 93 -6.46 -1.84 3.38
N PHE A 94 -7.04 -1.48 2.25
CA PHE A 94 -7.28 -0.11 1.87
C PHE A 94 -8.74 0.24 2.12
N LYS A 95 -8.98 1.39 2.75
CA LYS A 95 -10.30 1.98 2.90
C LYS A 95 -10.37 3.26 2.11
N THR A 96 -11.44 3.41 1.36
CA THR A 96 -11.73 4.60 0.57
C THR A 96 -13.01 5.24 1.06
N ASN A 97 -13.36 6.39 0.50
CA ASN A 97 -14.66 7.02 0.72
C ASN A 97 -15.84 6.21 0.12
N LYS A 98 -15.56 5.19 -0.71
CA LYS A 98 -16.61 4.39 -1.38
C LYS A 98 -16.64 2.92 -0.96
N ARG A 99 -15.49 2.32 -0.68
CA ARG A 99 -15.38 0.87 -0.42
C ARG A 99 -14.18 0.53 0.45
N GLU A 100 -14.13 -0.73 0.84
CA GLU A 100 -12.95 -1.34 1.43
C GLU A 100 -12.41 -2.41 0.49
N SER A 101 -11.09 -2.49 0.37
CA SER A 101 -10.44 -3.50 -0.44
C SER A 101 -10.51 -4.88 0.22
N ALA A 102 -10.28 -5.92 -0.58
CA ALA A 102 -9.85 -7.21 -0.04
C ALA A 102 -8.54 -7.07 0.76
N LEU A 103 -8.27 -8.03 1.63
CA LEU A 103 -6.99 -8.10 2.33
C LEU A 103 -5.91 -8.53 1.33
N PHE A 104 -4.91 -7.68 1.13
CA PHE A 104 -3.68 -8.01 0.42
C PHE A 104 -2.67 -8.56 1.43
N GLY A 105 -1.98 -9.65 1.10
CA GLY A 105 -1.09 -10.34 2.03
C GLY A 105 -1.80 -11.36 2.92
N ILE A 106 -1.00 -12.21 3.58
CA ILE A 106 -1.41 -13.41 4.34
C ILE A 106 -2.23 -14.38 3.49
N ASN A 107 -1.52 -15.27 2.80
CA ASN A 107 -2.06 -16.54 2.31
C ASN A 107 -1.10 -17.66 2.74
N GLY A 108 -1.24 -18.13 3.98
CA GLY A 108 -0.64 -19.41 4.39
C GLY A 108 0.65 -19.36 5.21
N CYS A 109 1.05 -18.21 5.77
CA CYS A 109 2.11 -18.21 6.79
C CYS A 109 1.60 -18.96 8.03
N ARG A 110 2.06 -20.20 8.21
CA ARG A 110 1.66 -21.15 9.25
C ARG A 110 2.74 -21.26 10.31
#